data_AF-A0A165T154-F1
#
_entry.id   AF-A0A165T154-F1
#
_cell.length_a   1.000
_cell.length_b   1.000
_cell.length_c   1.000
_cell.angle_alpha   90.00
_cell.angle_beta   90.00
_cell.angle_gamma   90.00
#
_symmetry.space_group_name_H-M   'P 1'
#
loop_
_entity.id
_entity.type
_entity.pdbx_description
1 polymer ?
#
loop_
_entity_poly.entity_id
_entity_poly.type
_entity_poly.pdbx_seq_one_letter_code
_entity_poly.pdbx_strand_id
1 'polypeptide(L)'
;MPRHIEDALEKMTRHFIWEDATNPPIALDHLYKPKHLGGIDLLDIRARNEAIELTWLRDYLSIGAHRLTWAFVTDLLINRLAPSGIASPALLNTFLQTWDV
;
A
#
# COMPACT_ATOMS: atom_id res chain seq x y z
N MET A 1 5.84 -3.69 1.08
CA MET A 1 6.93 -4.71 1.10
C MET A 1 8.19 -4.07 1.67
N PRO A 2 9.22 -4.78 2.17
CA PRO A 2 10.46 -4.11 2.58
C PRO A 2 11.13 -3.38 1.40
N ARG A 3 11.53 -2.11 1.59
CA ARG A 3 12.07 -1.25 0.50
C ARG A 3 13.22 -1.88 -0.28
N HIS A 4 14.15 -2.52 0.41
CA HIS A 4 15.31 -3.16 -0.24
C HIS A 4 14.93 -4.29 -1.22
N ILE A 5 13.78 -4.94 -1.02
CA ILE A 5 13.26 -5.95 -1.97
C ILE A 5 12.64 -5.26 -3.18
N GLU A 6 11.87 -4.18 -2.98
CA GLU A 6 11.31 -3.38 -4.07
C GLU A 6 12.42 -2.85 -4.98
N ASP A 7 13.48 -2.29 -4.39
CA ASP A 7 14.64 -1.77 -5.12
C ASP A 7 15.39 -2.87 -5.88
N ALA A 8 15.52 -4.07 -5.30
CA ALA A 8 16.14 -5.21 -5.97
C ALA A 8 15.33 -5.67 -7.19
N LEU A 9 14.00 -5.75 -7.06
CA LEU A 9 13.11 -6.14 -8.17
C LEU A 9 13.04 -5.06 -9.26
N GLU A 10 13.05 -3.78 -8.89
CA GLU A 10 13.13 -2.66 -9.83
C GLU A 10 14.45 -2.71 -10.62
N LYS A 11 15.57 -2.99 -9.94
CA LYS A 11 16.87 -3.19 -10.58
C LYS A 11 16.87 -4.38 -11.55
N MET A 12 16.28 -5.51 -11.16
CA MET A 12 16.13 -6.68 -12.04
C MET A 12 15.29 -6.37 -13.27
N THR A 13 14.17 -5.66 -13.09
CA THR A 13 13.31 -5.21 -14.18
C THR A 13 14.07 -4.29 -15.13
N ARG A 14 14.80 -3.30 -14.59
CA ARG A 14 15.61 -2.38 -15.41
C ARG A 14 16.69 -3.11 -16.19
N HIS A 15 17.40 -4.04 -15.55
CA HIS A 15 18.40 -4.87 -16.20
C HIS A 15 17.79 -5.73 -17.30
N PHE A 16 16.62 -6.32 -17.07
CA PHE A 16 15.91 -7.12 -18.07
C PHE A 16 15.51 -6.31 -19.31
N ILE A 17 15.03 -5.07 -19.13
CA ILE A 17 14.61 -4.22 -20.25
C ILE A 17 15.81 -3.70 -21.06
N TRP A 18 16.93 -3.41 -20.40
CA TRP A 18 18.04 -2.67 -20.99
C TRP A 18 19.37 -3.43 -21.11
N GLU A 19 19.43 -4.70 -20.72
CA GLU A 19 20.59 -5.60 -20.87
C GLU A 19 21.94 -4.93 -20.48
N ASP A 20 22.00 -4.31 -19.29
CA ASP A 20 23.15 -3.58 -18.76
C ASP A 20 23.53 -2.24 -19.45
N ALA A 21 22.64 -1.64 -20.24
CA ALA A 21 22.89 -0.30 -20.76
C ALA A 21 23.15 0.71 -19.62
N THR A 22 24.35 1.30 -19.62
CA THR A 22 24.78 2.30 -18.61
C THR A 22 23.85 3.51 -18.58
N ASN A 23 23.33 3.90 -19.75
CA ASN A 23 22.40 5.02 -19.92
C ASN A 23 21.15 4.54 -20.68
N PRO A 24 20.11 4.10 -19.96
CA PRO A 24 18.84 3.74 -20.58
C PRO A 24 18.26 4.93 -21.35
N PRO A 25 17.82 4.74 -22.61
CA PRO A 25 17.32 5.84 -23.44
C PRO A 25 15.95 6.36 -22.99
N ILE A 26 15.19 5.57 -22.20
CA ILE A 26 13.86 5.92 -21.71
C ILE A 26 13.80 5.65 -20.20
N ALA A 27 13.27 6.62 -19.45
CA ALA A 27 13.07 6.49 -18.01
C ALA A 27 11.97 5.46 -17.67
N LEU A 28 12.12 4.77 -16.53
CA LEU A 28 11.14 3.78 -16.06
C LEU A 28 9.73 4.38 -15.92
N ASP A 29 9.61 5.60 -15.41
CA ASP A 29 8.33 6.32 -15.28
C ASP A 29 7.55 6.44 -16.60
N HIS A 30 8.25 6.47 -17.73
CA HIS A 30 7.61 6.45 -19.05
C HIS A 30 7.18 5.04 -19.44
N LEU A 31 7.98 4.02 -19.13
CA LEU A 31 7.66 2.62 -19.42
C LEU A 31 6.42 2.14 -18.66
N TYR A 32 6.20 2.66 -17.44
CA TYR A 32 5.01 2.36 -16.65
C TYR A 32 3.70 2.87 -17.27
N LYS A 33 3.78 3.84 -18.18
CA LYS A 33 2.58 4.41 -18.81
C LYS A 33 1.90 3.39 -19.73
N PRO A 34 0.60 3.57 -19.97
CA PRO A 34 -0.10 2.79 -20.97
C PRO A 34 0.46 2.90 -22.38
N LYS A 35 0.30 1.84 -23.18
CA LYS A 35 0.71 1.81 -24.60
C LYS A 35 0.18 2.98 -25.43
N HIS A 36 -1.05 3.42 -25.18
CA HIS A 36 -1.65 4.55 -25.91
C HIS A 36 -1.02 5.92 -25.56
N LEU A 37 -0.23 5.99 -24.49
CA LEU A 37 0.55 7.18 -24.09
C LEU A 37 2.05 7.02 -24.41
N GLY A 38 2.43 6.01 -25.20
CA GLY A 38 3.82 5.75 -25.59
C GLY A 38 4.62 4.88 -24.60
N GLY A 39 4.02 4.43 -23.50
CA GLY A 39 4.64 3.48 -22.59
C GLY A 39 4.46 2.03 -23.04
N ILE A 40 4.80 1.08 -22.17
CA ILE A 40 4.68 -0.37 -22.46
C ILE A 40 3.80 -1.11 -21.46
N ASP A 41 3.07 -0.38 -20.60
CA ASP A 41 2.33 -0.94 -19.46
C ASP A 41 3.25 -1.75 -18.53
N LEU A 42 4.48 -1.26 -18.29
CA LEU A 42 5.42 -1.91 -17.37
C LEU A 42 4.87 -1.86 -15.94
N LEU A 43 5.06 -2.94 -15.18
CA LEU A 43 4.61 -2.99 -13.79
C LEU A 43 5.45 -2.08 -12.90
N ASP A 44 4.80 -1.06 -12.32
CA ASP A 44 5.34 -0.30 -11.19
C ASP A 44 5.08 -1.06 -9.88
N ILE A 45 6.13 -1.64 -9.31
CA ILE A 45 6.06 -2.45 -8.09
C ILE A 45 5.70 -1.59 -6.87
N ARG A 46 6.18 -0.35 -6.81
CA ARG A 46 5.94 0.54 -5.68
C ARG A 46 4.49 1.00 -5.68
N ALA A 47 4.01 1.49 -6.82
CA ALA A 47 2.61 1.88 -6.98
C ALA A 47 1.65 0.71 -6.72
N ARG A 48 2.00 -0.51 -7.16
CA ARG A 48 1.22 -1.72 -6.85
C ARG A 48 1.18 -2.01 -5.34
N ASN A 49 2.32 -1.97 -4.66
CA ASN A 49 2.37 -2.26 -3.22
C ASN A 49 1.60 -1.21 -2.42
N GLU A 50 1.72 0.08 -2.78
CA GLU A 50 0.92 1.15 -2.19
C GLU A 50 -0.58 0.91 -2.43
N ALA A 51 -0.98 0.54 -3.64
CA ALA A 51 -2.37 0.21 -3.95
C ALA A 51 -2.90 -0.99 -3.14
N ILE A 52 -2.05 -1.99 -2.87
CA ILE A 52 -2.40 -3.09 -1.96
C ILE A 52 -2.66 -2.52 -0.57
N GLU A 53 -1.75 -1.74 0.00
CA GLU A 53 -1.90 -1.14 1.34
C GLU A 53 -3.18 -0.29 1.43
N LEU A 54 -3.47 0.52 0.41
CA LEU A 54 -4.71 1.30 0.31
C LEU A 54 -5.96 0.42 0.25
N THR A 55 -5.89 -0.72 -0.44
CA THR A 55 -6.99 -1.69 -0.49
C THR A 55 -7.25 -2.29 0.88
N TRP A 56 -6.20 -2.71 1.59
CA TRP A 56 -6.31 -3.20 2.97
C TRP A 56 -6.89 -2.13 3.89
N LEU A 57 -6.41 -0.89 3.79
CA LEU A 57 -6.93 0.23 4.59
C LEU A 57 -8.42 0.49 4.30
N ARG A 58 -8.81 0.56 3.03
CA ARG A 58 -10.22 0.70 2.62
C ARG A 58 -11.08 -0.40 3.25
N ASP A 59 -10.61 -1.64 3.16
CA ASP A 59 -11.35 -2.80 3.68
C ASP A 59 -11.43 -2.78 5.21
N TYR A 60 -10.39 -2.30 5.90
CA TYR A 60 -10.38 -2.09 7.35
C TYR A 60 -11.37 -1.02 7.79
N LEU A 61 -11.46 0.08 7.04
CA LEU A 61 -12.38 1.19 7.31
C LEU A 61 -13.85 0.86 6.97
N SER A 62 -14.10 -0.23 6.25
CA SER A 62 -15.45 -0.69 5.95
C SER A 62 -16.12 -1.26 7.21
N ILE A 63 -17.05 -0.50 7.78
CA ILE A 63 -17.77 -0.87 9.00
C ILE A 63 -19.21 -1.22 8.63
N GLY A 64 -19.62 -2.45 8.97
CA GLY A 64 -20.96 -2.95 8.67
C GLY A 64 -21.02 -4.48 8.65
N ALA A 65 -22.12 -5.03 8.13
CA ALA A 65 -22.34 -6.48 8.06
C ALA A 65 -21.30 -7.24 7.21
N HIS A 66 -20.57 -6.52 6.35
CA HIS A 66 -19.52 -7.07 5.48
C HIS A 66 -18.10 -6.82 6.00
N ARG A 67 -17.95 -6.41 7.27
CA ARG A 67 -16.62 -6.17 7.86
C ARG A 67 -15.80 -7.46 7.86
N LEU A 68 -14.59 -7.39 7.31
CA LEU A 68 -13.72 -8.56 7.18
C LEU A 68 -13.20 -9.03 8.55
N THR A 69 -13.13 -10.35 8.75
CA THR A 69 -12.76 -10.95 10.05
C THR A 69 -11.38 -10.50 10.56
N TRP A 70 -10.41 -10.31 9.66
CA TRP A 70 -9.08 -9.85 10.04
C TRP A 70 -9.09 -8.43 10.61
N ALA A 71 -10.06 -7.58 10.25
CA ALA A 71 -10.14 -6.21 10.76
C ALA A 71 -10.38 -6.18 12.28
N PHE A 72 -11.13 -7.13 12.82
CA PHE A 72 -11.31 -7.26 14.27
C PHE A 72 -10.01 -7.63 15.00
N VAL A 73 -9.16 -8.45 14.37
CA VAL A 73 -7.83 -8.77 14.92
C VAL A 73 -6.95 -7.52 14.92
N THR A 74 -6.98 -6.74 13.83
CA THR A 74 -6.28 -5.46 13.74
C THR A 74 -6.74 -4.49 14.83
N ASP A 75 -8.05 -4.37 15.08
CA ASP A 75 -8.59 -3.56 16.17
C ASP A 75 -7.98 -4.00 17.52
N LEU A 76 -7.96 -5.31 17.81
CA LEU A 76 -7.38 -5.84 19.06
C LEU A 76 -5.89 -5.51 19.20
N LEU A 77 -5.12 -5.61 18.10
CA LEU A 77 -3.69 -5.30 18.10
C LEU A 77 -3.43 -3.81 18.37
N ILE A 78 -4.19 -2.93 17.71
CA ILE A 78 -4.10 -1.48 17.90
C ILE A 78 -4.51 -1.11 19.33
N ASN A 79 -5.65 -1.65 19.79
CA ASN A 79 -6.20 -1.37 21.11
C ASN A 79 -5.31 -1.87 22.26
N ARG A 80 -4.40 -2.82 22.01
CA ARG A 80 -3.40 -3.24 23.01
C ARG A 80 -2.47 -2.09 23.44
N LEU A 81 -2.27 -1.11 22.55
CA LEU A 81 -1.46 0.08 22.83
C LEU A 81 -2.31 1.26 23.35
N ALA A 82 -3.62 1.08 23.49
CA ALA A 82 -4.51 2.14 23.95
C ALA A 82 -4.33 2.41 25.46
N PRO A 83 -4.35 3.69 25.90
CA PRO A 83 -4.37 4.05 27.31
C PRO A 83 -5.51 3.41 28.09
N SER A 84 -5.27 3.11 29.37
CA SER A 84 -6.31 2.64 30.29
C SER A 84 -7.38 3.71 30.52
N GLY A 85 -8.64 3.31 30.60
CA GLY A 85 -9.77 4.20 30.90
C GLY A 85 -10.49 4.76 29.67
N ILE A 86 -10.09 4.37 28.46
CA ILE A 86 -10.82 4.71 27.23
C ILE A 86 -12.14 3.94 27.17
N ALA A 87 -13.22 4.64 26.83
CA ALA A 87 -14.54 4.06 26.66
C ALA A 87 -14.54 3.01 25.54
N SER A 88 -15.17 1.85 25.78
CA SER A 88 -15.21 0.74 24.82
C SER A 88 -15.68 1.12 23.41
N PRO A 89 -16.65 2.05 23.22
CA PRO A 89 -17.04 2.49 21.87
C PRO A 89 -15.91 3.20 21.09
N ALA A 90 -15.00 3.88 21.78
CA ALA A 90 -13.86 4.54 21.14
C ALA A 90 -12.80 3.53 20.63
N LEU A 91 -12.90 2.26 21.01
CA LEU A 91 -12.00 1.19 20.59
C LEU A 91 -12.44 0.46 19.30
N LEU A 92 -13.62 0.79 18.75
CA LEU A 92 -14.21 0.08 17.60
C LEU A 92 -13.52 0.36 16.25
N ASN A 93 -12.83 1.50 16.13
CA ASN A 93 -11.89 1.86 15.06
C ASN A 93 -11.22 3.20 15.41
N THR A 94 -9.89 3.24 15.50
CA THR A 94 -9.15 4.48 15.85
C THR A 94 -9.31 5.60 14.82
N PHE A 95 -9.48 5.29 13.54
CA PHE A 95 -9.61 6.32 12.49
C PHE A 95 -10.99 6.99 12.45
N LEU A 96 -11.97 6.44 13.15
CA LEU A 96 -13.30 7.04 13.27
C LEU A 96 -13.46 7.96 14.48
N GLN A 97 -12.42 8.11 15.30
CA GLN A 97 -12.49 8.97 16.47
C GLN A 97 -12.56 10.44 16.04
N THR A 98 -13.69 11.09 16.30
CA THR A 98 -13.82 12.53 16.20
C THR A 98 -13.39 13.15 17.52
N TRP A 99 -12.35 13.98 17.48
CA TRP A 99 -11.91 14.75 18.63
C TRP A 99 -12.44 16.17 18.46
N ASP A 100 -13.44 16.55 19.25
CA ASP A 100 -13.78 17.97 19.40
C ASP A 100 -12.66 18.62 20.23
N VAL A 101 -11.91 19.52 19.60
CA VAL A 101 -10.84 20.32 20.22
C VAL A 101 -11.43 21.63 20.71
#